data_AF-A0A7X8MIM1-F1
#
_entry.id   AF-A0A7X8MIM1-F1
#
_cell.length_a   1.000
_cell.length_b   1.000
_cell.length_c   1.000
_cell.angle_alpha   90.00
_cell.angle_beta   90.00
_cell.angle_gamma   90.00
#
_symmetry.space_group_name_H-M   'P 1'
#
loop_
_entity.id
_entity.type
_entity.pdbx_description
1 polymer ?
#
loop_
_entity_poly.entity_id
_entity_poly.type
_entity_poly.pdbx_seq_one_letter_code
_entity_poly.pdbx_strand_id
1 'polypeptide(L)'
;MRRIKKIREHLTRFIAINPSYCTACWECIEECPKKVIGKSRIIGHKHAHVVKAEACTGCEKCIKACPQQAIIELPPIYRDYIDRPRQYKREDWQRMVINLLG
;
A
#
# COMPACT_ATOMS: atom_id res chain seq x y z
N MET A 1 -1.13 9.79 -17.61
CA MET A 1 -2.23 9.09 -16.89
C MET A 1 -1.90 7.68 -16.37
N ARG A 2 -1.06 6.85 -17.02
CA ARG A 2 -0.79 5.46 -16.57
C ARG A 2 -0.05 5.33 -15.21
N ARG A 3 0.80 6.30 -14.84
CA ARG A 3 1.70 6.20 -13.68
C ARG A 3 1.01 6.41 -12.31
N ILE A 4 -0.03 7.25 -12.26
CA ILE A 4 -0.79 7.53 -11.01
C ILE A 4 -1.63 6.32 -10.60
N LYS A 5 -2.19 5.58 -11.56
CA LYS A 5 -2.92 4.32 -11.30
C LYS A 5 -2.04 3.32 -10.55
N LYS A 6 -0.78 3.16 -10.99
CA LYS A 6 0.18 2.19 -10.44
C LYS A 6 0.57 2.44 -8.98
N ILE A 7 0.57 3.71 -8.55
CA ILE A 7 0.90 4.10 -7.16
C ILE A 7 -0.28 3.80 -6.22
N ARG A 8 -1.52 4.04 -6.67
CA ARG A 8 -2.74 3.76 -5.89
C ARG A 8 -3.02 2.28 -5.68
N GLU A 9 -2.38 1.41 -6.45
CA GLU A 9 -2.51 -0.05 -6.31
C GLU A 9 -1.84 -0.57 -5.03
N HIS A 10 -0.99 0.19 -4.34
CA HIS A 10 -0.29 -0.30 -3.15
C HIS A 10 -0.44 0.60 -1.93
N LEU A 11 -1.36 1.55 -1.96
CA LEU A 11 -1.50 2.58 -0.93
C LEU A 11 -2.94 2.79 -0.51
N THR A 12 -3.10 3.08 0.78
CA THR A 12 -4.32 3.65 1.36
C THR A 12 -3.96 4.95 2.09
N ARG A 13 -4.92 5.57 2.78
CA ARG A 13 -4.65 6.67 3.71
C ARG A 13 -3.80 6.26 4.93
N PHE A 14 -3.70 4.95 5.22
CA PHE A 14 -3.14 4.44 6.47
C PHE A 14 -1.99 3.46 6.30
N ILE A 15 -1.89 2.79 5.15
CA ILE A 15 -0.90 1.73 4.92
C ILE A 15 -0.30 1.81 3.52
N ALA A 16 0.93 1.32 3.39
CA ALA A 16 1.61 1.05 2.13
C ALA A 16 2.03 -0.42 2.05
N ILE A 17 1.90 -1.00 0.86
CA ILE A 17 2.37 -2.35 0.53
C ILE A 17 3.64 -2.21 -0.32
N ASN A 18 4.70 -2.92 0.03
CA ASN A 18 5.89 -3.07 -0.79
C ASN A 18 5.87 -4.43 -1.51
N PRO A 19 5.55 -4.48 -2.82
CA PRO A 19 5.47 -5.73 -3.56
C PRO A 19 6.77 -6.53 -3.60
N SER A 20 7.93 -5.88 -3.50
CA SER A 20 9.25 -6.54 -3.52
C SER A 20 9.48 -7.45 -2.32
N TYR A 21 8.74 -7.22 -1.22
CA TYR A 21 8.77 -8.03 0.00
C TYR A 21 7.55 -8.96 0.06
N CYS A 22 6.63 -8.91 -0.90
CA CYS A 22 5.43 -9.71 -0.83
C CYS A 22 5.67 -11.12 -1.39
N THR A 23 5.61 -12.14 -0.53
CA THR A 23 5.70 -13.55 -0.92
C THR A 23 4.37 -14.15 -1.39
N ALA A 24 3.32 -13.33 -1.48
CA ALA A 24 1.99 -13.78 -1.89
C ALA A 24 1.39 -14.87 -0.96
N CYS A 25 1.60 -14.78 0.36
CA CYS A 25 1.03 -15.69 1.37
C CYS A 25 -0.46 -15.44 1.67
N TRP A 26 -0.98 -14.24 1.36
CA TRP A 26 -2.39 -13.84 1.49
C TRP A 26 -2.96 -13.60 2.89
N GLU A 27 -2.17 -13.76 3.95
CA GLU A 27 -2.61 -13.49 5.35
C GLU A 27 -3.27 -12.11 5.53
N CYS A 28 -2.67 -11.08 4.94
CA CYS A 28 -3.22 -9.72 4.97
C CYS A 28 -4.63 -9.58 4.35
N ILE A 29 -5.00 -10.46 3.42
CA ILE A 29 -6.33 -10.48 2.76
C ILE A 29 -7.35 -11.15 3.68
N GLU A 30 -6.95 -12.24 4.34
CA GLU A 30 -7.80 -13.00 5.25
C GLU A 30 -8.18 -12.14 6.46
N GLU A 31 -7.17 -11.53 7.08
CA GLU A 31 -7.31 -10.70 8.28
C GLU A 31 -7.95 -9.33 8.05
N CYS A 32 -8.08 -8.87 6.79
CA CYS A 32 -8.67 -7.56 6.51
C CYS A 32 -10.21 -7.62 6.62
N PRO A 33 -10.83 -6.99 7.65
CA PRO A 33 -12.28 -7.04 7.84
C PRO A 33 -13.04 -6.23 6.77
N LYS A 34 -12.38 -5.23 6.18
CA LYS A 34 -12.94 -4.35 5.15
C LYS A 34 -12.63 -4.82 3.72
N LYS A 35 -11.89 -5.93 3.57
CA LYS A 35 -11.49 -6.51 2.28
C LYS A 35 -10.90 -5.47 1.33
N VAL A 36 -10.00 -4.65 1.88
CA VAL A 36 -9.28 -3.55 1.20
C VAL A 36 -8.14 -4.07 0.32
N ILE A 37 -7.61 -5.25 0.65
CA ILE A 37 -6.45 -5.86 0.00
C ILE A 37 -6.94 -7.05 -0.85
N GLY A 38 -6.41 -7.18 -2.06
CA GLY A 38 -6.70 -8.26 -3.01
C GLY A 38 -5.44 -8.89 -3.59
N LYS A 39 -5.64 -9.92 -4.42
CA LYS A 39 -4.56 -10.63 -5.12
C LYS A 39 -4.26 -9.98 -6.47
N SER A 40 -2.99 -9.65 -6.72
CA SER A 40 -2.52 -9.30 -8.07
C SER A 40 -2.79 -10.46 -9.03
N ARG A 41 -3.37 -10.14 -10.20
CA ARG A 41 -3.63 -11.10 -11.29
C ARG A 41 -2.57 -11.05 -12.40
N ILE A 42 -1.42 -10.44 -12.13
CA ILE A 42 -0.34 -10.32 -13.10
C ILE A 42 0.40 -11.65 -13.22
N ILE A 43 0.42 -12.21 -14.43
CA ILE A 43 1.15 -13.44 -14.76
C ILE A 43 2.64 -13.23 -14.46
N GLY A 44 3.23 -14.09 -13.65
CA GLY A 44 4.65 -14.04 -13.27
C GLY A 44 5.00 -13.10 -12.10
N HIS A 45 4.06 -12.31 -11.56
CA HIS A 45 4.33 -11.43 -10.42
C HIS A 45 3.12 -11.34 -9.46
N LYS A 46 2.99 -12.35 -8.60
CA LYS A 46 1.95 -12.44 -7.56
C LYS A 46 2.36 -11.60 -6.35
N HIS A 47 1.46 -10.74 -5.90
CA HIS A 47 1.61 -9.94 -4.69
C HIS A 47 0.24 -9.44 -4.23
N ALA A 48 0.17 -8.95 -3.00
CA ALA A 48 -1.01 -8.30 -2.46
C ALA A 48 -1.06 -6.84 -2.94
N HIS A 49 -2.26 -6.34 -3.27
CA HIS A 49 -2.45 -4.96 -3.70
C HIS A 49 -3.76 -4.39 -3.14
N VAL A 50 -3.88 -3.07 -3.07
CA VAL A 50 -5.06 -2.36 -2.59
C VAL A 50 -6.12 -2.33 -3.69
N VAL A 51 -7.34 -2.78 -3.34
CA VAL A 51 -8.50 -2.83 -4.25
C VAL A 51 -9.63 -1.87 -3.83
N LYS A 52 -9.68 -1.45 -2.56
CA LYS A 52 -10.70 -0.53 -2.00
C LYS A 52 -10.09 0.42 -0.97
N ALA A 53 -9.23 1.32 -1.41
CA ALA A 53 -8.40 2.15 -0.53
C ALA A 53 -9.23 2.97 0.49
N GLU A 54 -10.36 3.48 0.04
CA GLU A 54 -11.32 4.30 0.81
C GLU A 54 -12.02 3.54 1.93
N ALA A 55 -12.10 2.21 1.87
CA ALA A 55 -12.68 1.39 2.92
C ALA A 55 -11.69 1.06 4.05
N CYS A 56 -10.42 1.44 3.90
CA CYS A 56 -9.41 1.24 4.94
C CYS A 56 -9.71 2.11 6.15
N THR A 57 -9.69 1.51 7.34
CA THR A 57 -9.94 2.21 8.61
C THR A 57 -8.67 2.39 9.45
N GLY A 58 -7.51 1.96 8.96
CA GLY A 58 -6.28 1.99 9.75
C GLY A 58 -6.27 1.03 10.94
N CYS A 59 -6.95 -0.12 10.85
CA CYS A 59 -7.00 -1.10 11.96
C CYS A 59 -5.74 -1.96 12.14
N GLU A 60 -4.75 -1.81 11.25
CA GLU A 60 -3.42 -2.45 11.32
C GLU A 60 -3.35 -3.98 11.34
N LYS A 61 -4.48 -4.70 11.28
CA LYS A 61 -4.49 -6.18 11.25
C LYS A 61 -3.60 -6.77 10.16
N CYS A 62 -3.63 -6.18 8.97
CA CYS A 62 -2.78 -6.60 7.84
C CYS A 62 -1.28 -6.40 8.08
N ILE A 63 -0.88 -5.38 8.86
CA ILE A 63 0.53 -5.16 9.24
C ILE A 63 0.96 -6.29 10.16
N LYS A 64 0.19 -6.55 11.21
CA LYS A 64 0.47 -7.61 12.20
C LYS A 64 0.48 -9.01 11.59
N ALA A 65 -0.38 -9.25 10.60
CA ALA A 65 -0.49 -10.52 9.91
C ALA A 65 0.58 -10.75 8.84
N CYS A 66 1.34 -9.74 8.42
CA CYS A 66 2.29 -9.89 7.33
C CYS A 66 3.62 -10.48 7.82
N PRO A 67 3.94 -11.75 7.53
CA PRO A 67 5.17 -12.39 8.04
C PRO A 67 6.44 -11.75 7.47
N GLN A 68 6.35 -11.16 6.27
CA GLN A 68 7.49 -10.56 5.57
C GLN A 68 7.64 -9.06 5.84
N GLN A 69 6.78 -8.48 6.69
CA GLN A 69 6.75 -7.04 6.98
C GLN A 69 6.64 -6.18 5.71
N ALA A 70 5.98 -6.72 4.68
CA ALA A 70 5.78 -6.05 3.40
C ALA A 70 4.73 -4.94 3.45
N ILE A 71 4.08 -4.73 4.61
CA ILE A 71 3.05 -3.71 4.81
C ILE A 71 3.48 -2.84 5.98
N ILE A 72 3.51 -1.54 5.76
CA ILE A 72 3.89 -0.53 6.76
C ILE A 72 2.75 0.46 6.99
N GLU A 73 2.74 1.07 8.17
CA GLU A 73 1.89 2.23 8.45
C GLU A 73 2.38 3.45 7.64
N LEU A 74 1.44 4.23 7.11
CA LEU A 74 1.73 5.53 6.52
C LEU A 74 1.50 6.63 7.56
N PRO A 75 2.55 7.39 7.92
CA PRO A 75 2.43 8.56 8.76
C PRO A 75 1.36 9.55 8.27
N PRO A 76 0.68 10.25 9.21
CA PRO A 76 -0.36 11.23 8.86
C PRO A 76 0.07 12.29 7.85
N ILE A 77 1.35 12.68 7.85
CA ILE A 77 1.92 13.64 6.90
C ILE A 77 1.77 13.21 5.43
N TYR A 78 1.57 11.91 5.17
CA TYR A 78 1.39 11.37 3.83
C TYR A 78 -0.08 11.24 3.40
N ARG A 79 -1.03 11.58 4.29
CA ARG A 79 -2.47 11.57 3.97
C ARG A 79 -2.81 12.62 2.92
N ASP A 80 -2.21 13.81 3.01
CA ASP A 80 -2.40 14.90 2.04
C ASP A 80 -1.96 14.52 0.62
N TYR A 81 -0.96 13.63 0.47
CA TYR A 81 -0.53 13.13 -0.83
C TYR A 81 -1.58 12.23 -1.50
N ILE A 82 -2.28 11.40 -0.72
CA ILE A 82 -3.36 10.54 -1.22
C ILE A 82 -4.53 11.41 -1.73
N ASP A 83 -4.82 12.48 -1.00
CA ASP A 83 -5.95 13.38 -1.25
C ASP A 83 -5.64 14.40 -2.36
N ARG A 84 -4.38 14.85 -2.50
CA ARG A 84 -3.94 15.90 -3.46
C ARG A 84 -2.70 15.50 -4.27
N PRO A 85 -2.75 14.42 -5.07
CA PRO A 85 -1.57 13.88 -5.76
C PRO A 85 -0.98 14.80 -6.83
N ARG A 86 -1.71 15.84 -7.26
CA ARG A 86 -1.25 16.80 -8.29
C ARG A 86 -0.39 17.94 -7.74
N GLN A 87 -0.36 18.12 -6.42
CA GLN A 87 0.33 19.23 -5.77
C GLN A 87 1.84 18.96 -5.57
N TYR A 88 2.27 17.70 -5.58
CA TYR A 88 3.64 17.31 -5.23
C TYR A 88 4.46 16.88 -6.45
N LYS A 89 5.74 17.26 -6.48
CA LYS A 89 6.69 16.90 -7.56
C LYS A 89 7.25 15.50 -7.32
N ARG A 90 7.79 14.86 -8.35
CA ARG A 90 8.31 13.47 -8.27
C ARG A 90 9.42 13.28 -7.24
N GLU A 91 10.19 14.33 -6.99
CA GLU A 91 11.32 14.37 -6.07
C GLU A 91 10.86 14.17 -4.61
N ASP A 92 9.64 14.61 -4.31
CA ASP A 92 9.01 14.45 -2.99
C ASP A 92 8.70 12.97 -2.71
N TRP A 93 8.29 12.21 -3.73
CA TRP A 93 7.99 10.78 -3.63
C TRP A 93 9.22 9.91 -3.29
N GLN A 94 10.39 10.21 -3.85
CA GLN A 94 11.61 9.48 -3.51
C GLN A 94 12.00 9.73 -2.05
N ARG A 95 11.82 10.96 -1.53
CA ARG A 95 12.02 11.26 -0.10
C ARG A 95 11.00 10.55 0.81
N MET A 96 9.74 10.41 0.39
CA MET A 96 8.70 9.70 1.14
C MET A 96 9.00 8.20 1.30
N VAL A 97 9.43 7.54 0.22
CA VAL A 97 9.63 6.07 0.19
C VAL A 97 10.98 5.67 0.79
N ILE A 98 12.04 6.44 0.53
CA ILE A 98 13.39 6.18 1.10
C ILE A 98 13.34 6.29 2.64
N ASN A 99 12.69 7.31 3.20
CA ASN A 99 12.60 7.47 4.66
C ASN A 99 11.68 6.45 5.36
N LEU A 100 10.80 5.77 4.62
CA LEU A 100 9.85 4.79 5.17
C LEU A 100 10.31 3.33 5.05
N LEU A 101 11.28 3.06 4.17
CA LEU A 101 11.81 1.71 3.92
C LEU A 101 13.30 1.57 4.28
N GLY A 102 13.98 2.66 4.66
CA GLY A 102 15.43 2.71 4.88
C GLY A 102 16.18 3.09 3.62
#